data_AF-A0A9D8KZT6-F1
#
_entry.id   AF-A0A9D8KZT6-F1
#
_cell.length_a   1.000
_cell.length_b   1.000
_cell.length_c   1.000
_cell.angle_alpha   90.00
_cell.angle_beta   90.00
_cell.angle_gamma   90.00
#
_symmetry.space_group_name_H-M   'P 1'
#
loop_
_entity.id
_entity.type
_entity.pdbx_description
1 polymer ?
#
loop_
_entity_poly.entity_id
_entity_poly.type
_entity_poly.pdbx_seq_one_letter_code
_entity_poly.pdbx_strand_id
1 'polypeptide(L)'
;MSMANDVDRTAKPKAKGGGLGEAVKIALQALLLALVVRTFLFQPFNIPSESMKATLLVNDYLFVSKYAYGYSRYSFPFGIHLFDGRVWSAPPKRGDVVVFKLPRDNSTDYIKRVIGMPGDKIQMIDGALYINGQPVKREKIADYVTTDEF
;
A
#
# COMPACT_ATOMS: atom_id res chain seq x y z
N MET A 1 49.79 -61.31 -23.46
CA MET A 1 49.18 -61.04 -24.77
C MET A 1 47.79 -60.49 -24.51
N SER A 2 47.50 -59.28 -25.00
CA SER A 2 46.18 -58.63 -25.12
C SER A 2 45.36 -58.33 -23.86
N MET A 3 45.13 -57.05 -23.55
CA MET A 3 43.96 -56.22 -23.99
C MET A 3 42.71 -56.58 -23.16
N ALA A 4 41.96 -55.68 -22.56
CA ALA A 4 41.93 -54.23 -22.59
C ALA A 4 41.17 -53.74 -21.34
N ASN A 5 41.34 -52.45 -21.03
CA ASN A 5 40.61 -51.70 -20.02
C ASN A 5 39.11 -51.61 -20.36
N ASP A 6 38.24 -52.01 -19.44
CA ASP A 6 36.88 -51.47 -19.37
C ASP A 6 36.80 -50.45 -18.23
N VAL A 7 37.42 -49.30 -18.50
CA VAL A 7 37.04 -48.03 -17.86
C VAL A 7 35.96 -47.44 -18.75
N ASP A 8 34.68 -47.71 -18.45
CA ASP A 8 33.62 -46.80 -18.87
C ASP A 8 33.02 -46.10 -17.67
N ARG A 9 33.69 -44.99 -17.32
CA ARG A 9 33.08 -43.86 -16.65
C ARG A 9 32.21 -43.14 -17.67
N THR A 10 30.90 -43.30 -17.61
CA THR A 10 30.00 -42.23 -18.07
C THR A 10 28.81 -42.03 -17.13
N ALA A 11 29.10 -41.40 -15.99
CA ALA A 11 28.12 -40.52 -15.38
C ALA A 11 27.71 -39.46 -16.42
N LYS A 12 26.52 -39.60 -17.00
CA LYS A 12 25.86 -38.48 -17.69
C LYS A 12 24.96 -37.78 -16.67
N PRO A 13 25.35 -36.63 -16.09
CA PRO A 13 24.35 -35.75 -15.52
C PRO A 13 23.49 -35.30 -16.70
N LYS A 14 22.20 -35.67 -16.71
CA LYS A 14 21.24 -35.07 -17.63
C LYS A 14 21.30 -33.56 -17.41
N ALA A 15 21.88 -32.85 -18.38
CA ALA A 15 21.87 -31.40 -18.40
C ALA A 15 20.41 -30.95 -18.30
N LYS A 16 20.08 -30.27 -17.18
CA LYS A 16 18.80 -29.57 -16.99
C LYS A 16 18.73 -28.46 -18.04
N GLY A 17 18.22 -28.78 -19.22
CA GLY A 17 17.77 -27.82 -20.22
C GLY A 17 16.49 -27.14 -19.72
N GLY A 18 16.63 -26.23 -18.76
CA GLY A 18 15.48 -25.56 -18.14
C GLY A 18 15.80 -24.20 -17.52
N GLY A 19 17.05 -23.73 -17.52
CA GLY A 19 17.44 -22.54 -16.75
C GLY A 19 16.64 -21.28 -17.06
N LEU A 20 16.47 -20.93 -18.34
CA LEU A 20 15.77 -19.69 -18.73
C LEU A 20 14.24 -19.84 -18.68
N GLY A 21 13.69 -20.95 -19.17
CA GLY A 21 12.24 -21.18 -19.19
C GLY A 21 11.64 -21.35 -17.79
N GLU A 22 12.36 -22.05 -16.90
CA GLU A 22 11.96 -22.22 -15.49
C GLU A 22 12.08 -20.88 -14.75
N ALA A 23 13.13 -20.10 -14.99
CA ALA A 23 13.28 -18.77 -14.42
C ALA A 23 12.16 -17.80 -14.87
N VAL A 24 11.81 -17.79 -16.16
CA VAL A 24 10.70 -16.97 -16.68
C VAL A 24 9.37 -17.40 -16.07
N LYS A 25 9.12 -18.70 -15.95
CA LYS A 25 7.91 -19.22 -15.32
C LYS A 25 7.80 -18.80 -13.85
N ILE A 26 8.88 -18.90 -13.09
CA ILE A 26 8.94 -18.45 -11.69
C ILE A 26 8.71 -16.94 -11.60
N ALA A 27 9.35 -16.15 -12.46
CA ALA A 27 9.18 -14.70 -12.49
C ALA A 27 7.72 -14.30 -12.79
N LEU A 28 7.07 -14.97 -13.75
CA LEU A 28 5.66 -14.75 -14.06
C LEU A 28 4.74 -15.11 -12.89
N GLN A 29 4.99 -16.25 -12.22
CA GLN A 29 4.22 -16.65 -11.04
C GLN A 29 4.39 -15.66 -9.89
N ALA A 30 5.61 -15.19 -9.63
CA ALA A 30 5.89 -14.18 -8.62
C ALA A 30 5.21 -12.84 -8.95
N LEU A 31 5.25 -12.41 -10.21
CA LEU A 31 4.58 -11.20 -10.67
C LEU A 31 3.07 -11.28 -10.48
N LEU A 32 2.46 -12.41 -10.86
CA LEU A 32 1.02 -12.64 -10.71
C LEU A 32 0.62 -12.63 -9.24
N LEU A 33 1.38 -13.32 -8.39
CA LEU A 33 1.16 -13.31 -6.94
C LEU A 33 1.29 -11.89 -6.37
N ALA A 34 2.32 -11.14 -6.75
CA ALA A 34 2.51 -9.76 -6.32
C ALA A 34 1.35 -8.86 -6.78
N LEU A 35 0.82 -9.06 -7.99
CA LEU A 35 -0.34 -8.33 -8.51
C LEU A 35 -1.58 -8.60 -7.67
N VAL A 36 -1.85 -9.88 -7.33
CA VAL A 36 -2.98 -10.29 -6.51
C VAL A 36 -2.86 -9.69 -5.11
N VAL A 37 -1.71 -9.84 -4.45
CA VAL A 37 -1.48 -9.29 -3.11
C VAL A 37 -1.64 -7.76 -3.11
N ARG A 38 -1.07 -7.07 -4.09
CA ARG A 38 -1.14 -5.60 -4.19
C ARG A 38 -2.55 -5.09 -4.48
N THR A 39 -3.34 -5.85 -5.24
CA THR A 39 -4.71 -5.48 -5.62
C THR A 39 -5.70 -5.71 -4.47
N PHE A 40 -5.58 -6.85 -3.76
CA PHE A 40 -6.59 -7.29 -2.79
C PHE A 40 -6.20 -7.06 -1.33
N LEU A 41 -4.92 -7.18 -0.97
CA LEU A 41 -4.49 -7.22 0.43
C LEU A 41 -3.90 -5.89 0.87
N PHE A 42 -2.63 -5.64 0.52
CA PHE A 42 -1.85 -4.53 1.05
C PHE A 42 -1.12 -3.80 -0.08
N GLN A 43 -1.17 -2.47 -0.04
CA GLN A 43 -0.32 -1.64 -0.87
C GLN A 43 0.71 -0.90 -0.01
N PRO A 44 2.02 -1.03 -0.33
CA PRO A 44 3.04 -0.23 0.32
C PRO A 44 2.99 1.23 -0.19
N PHE A 45 3.14 2.18 0.72
CA PHE A 45 3.31 3.60 0.44
C PHE A 45 4.48 4.16 1.24
N ASN A 46 5.22 5.10 0.65
CA ASN A 46 6.18 5.93 1.38
C ASN A 46 5.55 7.32 1.61
N ILE A 47 5.83 7.95 2.75
CA ILE A 47 5.33 9.30 3.07
C ILE A 47 6.32 10.36 2.58
N PRO A 48 6.00 11.14 1.52
CA PRO A 48 6.89 12.18 1.03
C PRO A 48 6.64 13.54 1.70
N SER A 49 5.57 13.66 2.51
CA SER A 49 5.06 14.95 2.98
C SER A 49 4.97 15.03 4.49
N GLU A 50 5.16 16.24 5.01
CA GLU A 50 5.12 16.55 6.44
C GLU A 50 3.72 16.75 7.02
N SER A 51 2.68 16.65 6.18
CA SER A 51 1.32 17.05 6.54
C SER A 51 0.66 16.19 7.63
N MET A 52 1.28 15.06 7.97
CA MET A 52 0.84 14.14 9.01
C MET A 52 1.90 14.02 10.13
N LYS A 53 2.88 14.96 10.21
CA LYS A 53 3.89 15.02 11.28
C LYS A 53 3.22 14.94 12.66
N ALA A 54 3.93 14.33 13.60
CA ALA A 54 3.46 13.83 14.91
C ALA A 54 2.58 12.56 14.90
N THR A 55 2.08 12.10 13.74
CA THR A 55 1.54 10.73 13.59
C THR A 55 2.38 9.90 12.62
N LEU A 56 2.77 10.47 11.48
CA LEU A 56 3.53 9.84 10.41
C LEU A 56 4.69 10.75 10.01
N LEU A 57 5.91 10.24 10.05
CA LEU A 57 7.12 10.97 9.73
C LEU A 57 7.45 10.86 8.23
N VAL A 58 8.27 11.80 7.75
CA VAL A 58 8.78 11.75 6.37
C VAL A 58 9.67 10.53 6.24
N ASN A 59 9.54 9.81 5.12
CA ASN A 59 10.19 8.53 4.83
C ASN A 59 9.64 7.30 5.59
N ASP A 60 8.53 7.44 6.33
CA ASP A 60 7.83 6.26 6.85
C ASP A 60 7.25 5.41 5.71
N TYR A 61 7.32 4.09 5.89
CA TYR A 61 6.69 3.11 5.02
C TYR A 61 5.41 2.56 5.66
N LEU A 62 4.31 2.64 4.93
CA LEU A 62 2.99 2.19 5.40
C LEU A 62 2.45 1.07 4.52
N PHE A 63 1.88 0.06 5.17
CA PHE A 63 1.03 -0.92 4.51
C PHE A 63 -0.43 -0.52 4.66
N VAL A 64 -1.08 -0.24 3.53
CA VAL A 64 -2.48 0.17 3.50
C VAL A 64 -3.34 -1.04 3.15
N SER A 65 -4.28 -1.39 4.03
CA SER A 65 -5.26 -2.45 3.80
C SER A 65 -6.30 -2.03 2.76
N LYS A 66 -6.31 -2.70 1.61
CA LYS A 66 -7.23 -2.37 0.50
C LYS A 66 -8.66 -2.85 0.75
N TYR A 67 -8.81 -4.00 1.41
CA TYR A 67 -10.10 -4.62 1.69
C TYR A 67 -10.93 -3.88 2.74
N ALA A 68 -10.31 -3.06 3.60
CA ALA A 68 -10.97 -2.41 4.73
C ALA A 68 -12.15 -1.50 4.33
N TYR A 69 -12.08 -0.90 3.14
CA TYR A 69 -13.12 0.00 2.60
C TYR A 69 -13.73 -0.54 1.30
N GLY A 70 -13.53 -1.81 0.98
CA GLY A 70 -13.97 -2.40 -0.28
C GLY A 70 -13.15 -1.95 -1.50
N TYR A 71 -13.49 -2.50 -2.66
CA TYR A 71 -12.73 -2.35 -3.89
C TYR A 71 -13.39 -1.36 -4.84
N SER A 72 -12.59 -0.48 -5.43
CA SER A 72 -13.02 0.41 -6.51
C SER A 72 -12.08 0.25 -7.71
N ARG A 73 -12.35 0.96 -8.81
CA ARG A 73 -11.42 1.04 -9.96
C ARG A 73 -9.98 1.40 -9.57
N TYR A 74 -9.79 2.16 -8.48
CA TYR A 74 -8.46 2.55 -7.98
C TYR A 74 -7.75 1.47 -7.16
N SER A 75 -8.42 0.35 -6.88
CA SER A 75 -7.81 -0.82 -6.24
C SER A 75 -7.02 -1.66 -7.24
N PHE A 76 -7.38 -1.60 -8.53
CA PHE A 76 -6.74 -2.38 -9.58
C PHE A 76 -5.54 -1.65 -10.19
N PRO A 77 -4.49 -2.39 -10.61
CA PRO A 77 -3.39 -1.83 -11.36
C PRO A 77 -3.92 -1.16 -12.62
N PHE A 78 -3.33 -0.01 -12.99
CA PHE A 78 -3.72 0.78 -14.17
C PHE A 78 -5.15 1.34 -14.16
N GLY A 79 -5.87 1.27 -13.02
CA GLY A 79 -7.19 1.87 -12.90
C GLY A 79 -8.26 1.18 -13.76
N ILE A 80 -8.11 -0.12 -14.03
CA ILE A 80 -9.02 -0.90 -14.89
C ILE A 80 -10.46 -0.77 -14.35
N HIS A 81 -11.37 -0.39 -15.25
CA HIS A 81 -12.80 -0.25 -14.95
C HIS A 81 -13.50 -1.59 -15.15
N LEU A 82 -13.56 -2.41 -14.10
CA LEU A 82 -14.28 -3.69 -14.13
C LEU A 82 -15.75 -3.56 -13.71
N PHE A 83 -16.08 -2.54 -12.91
CA PHE A 83 -17.41 -2.32 -12.36
C PHE A 83 -17.58 -0.84 -11.96
N ASP A 84 -18.83 -0.40 -11.89
CA ASP A 84 -19.18 0.93 -11.43
C ASP A 84 -19.30 0.97 -9.90
N GLY A 85 -18.76 2.03 -9.29
CA GLY A 85 -18.81 2.25 -7.85
C GLY A 85 -17.78 1.44 -7.04
N ARG A 86 -18.23 0.92 -5.90
CA ARG A 86 -17.36 0.27 -4.90
C ARG A 86 -18.02 -1.02 -4.38
N VAL A 87 -17.34 -2.15 -4.55
CA VAL A 87 -17.80 -3.47 -4.11
C VAL A 87 -17.36 -3.72 -2.67
N TRP A 88 -18.25 -4.31 -1.85
CA TRP A 88 -18.06 -4.50 -0.40
C TRP A 88 -17.65 -3.22 0.32
N SER A 89 -18.28 -2.11 -0.05
CA SER A 89 -18.01 -0.81 0.52
C SER A 89 -18.32 -0.78 2.02
N ALA A 90 -17.32 -0.45 2.82
CA ALA A 90 -17.49 -0.07 4.22
C ALA A 90 -17.19 1.43 4.37
N PRO A 91 -18.05 2.20 5.04
CA PRO A 91 -17.76 3.61 5.29
C PRO A 91 -16.57 3.74 6.25
N PRO A 92 -15.72 4.77 6.07
CA PRO A 92 -14.67 5.05 7.04
C PRO A 92 -15.25 5.46 8.38
N LYS A 93 -14.47 5.30 9.43
CA LYS A 93 -14.80 5.78 10.76
C LYS A 93 -14.01 7.06 11.04
N ARG A 94 -14.55 7.91 11.92
CA ARG A 94 -13.78 9.05 12.41
C ARG A 94 -12.49 8.58 13.06
N GLY A 95 -11.42 9.32 12.81
CA GLY A 95 -10.09 9.00 13.31
C GLY A 95 -9.30 8.07 12.39
N ASP A 96 -9.93 7.38 11.44
CA ASP A 96 -9.22 6.54 10.47
C ASP A 96 -8.22 7.39 9.67
N VAL A 97 -7.02 6.84 9.44
CA VAL A 97 -6.07 7.40 8.47
C VAL A 97 -6.29 6.68 7.16
N VAL A 98 -6.75 7.42 6.15
CA VAL A 98 -7.19 6.87 4.87
C VAL A 98 -6.31 7.36 3.74
N VAL A 99 -6.18 6.52 2.72
CA VAL A 99 -5.53 6.87 1.45
C VAL A 99 -6.59 6.99 0.37
N PHE A 100 -6.60 8.12 -0.33
CA PHE A 100 -7.56 8.39 -1.40
C PHE A 100 -6.93 9.19 -2.52
N LYS A 101 -7.50 9.07 -3.72
CA LYS A 101 -7.11 9.90 -4.86
C LYS A 101 -7.67 11.31 -4.68
N LEU A 102 -6.82 12.32 -4.84
CA LEU A 102 -7.24 13.71 -4.78
C LEU A 102 -8.33 13.96 -5.84
N PRO A 103 -9.55 14.40 -5.48
CA PRO A 103 -10.65 14.51 -6.44
C PRO A 103 -10.39 15.48 -7.60
N ARG A 104 -9.47 16.43 -7.44
CA ARG A 104 -9.09 17.42 -8.46
C ARG A 104 -8.38 16.80 -9.66
N ASP A 105 -7.55 15.78 -9.45
CA ASP A 105 -6.72 15.16 -10.50
C ASP A 105 -6.96 13.65 -10.69
N ASN A 106 -7.55 12.98 -9.68
CA ASN A 106 -7.75 11.53 -9.60
C ASN A 106 -6.47 10.69 -9.81
N SER A 107 -5.29 11.28 -9.65
CA SER A 107 -3.99 10.64 -9.89
C SER A 107 -3.12 10.65 -8.63
N THR A 108 -3.18 11.72 -7.84
CA THR A 108 -2.33 11.89 -6.67
C THR A 108 -2.93 11.20 -5.44
N ASP A 109 -2.15 10.33 -4.78
CA ASP A 109 -2.56 9.68 -3.54
C ASP A 109 -2.33 10.62 -2.34
N TYR A 110 -3.38 10.86 -1.56
CA TYR A 110 -3.35 11.65 -0.33
C TYR A 110 -3.58 10.76 0.87
N ILE A 111 -2.83 11.00 1.94
CA ILE A 111 -2.94 10.30 3.21
C ILE A 111 -3.40 11.32 4.25
N LYS A 112 -4.62 11.16 4.76
CA LYS A 112 -5.24 12.11 5.71
C LYS A 112 -6.06 11.36 6.75
N ARG A 113 -6.32 12.04 7.87
CA ARG A 113 -7.23 11.53 8.92
C ARG A 113 -8.66 11.97 8.65
N VAL A 114 -9.60 11.04 8.80
CA VAL A 114 -11.04 11.29 8.69
C VAL A 114 -11.51 12.03 9.95
N ILE A 115 -11.98 13.26 9.77
CA ILE A 115 -12.47 14.10 10.88
C ILE A 115 -14.01 14.21 10.84
N GLY A 116 -14.54 14.61 9.69
CA GLY A 116 -15.98 14.73 9.44
C GLY A 116 -16.54 13.57 8.64
N MET A 117 -17.74 13.15 9.02
CA MET A 117 -18.60 12.21 8.31
C MET A 117 -19.77 12.98 7.67
N PRO A 118 -20.48 12.39 6.70
CA PRO A 118 -21.68 13.00 6.14
C PRO A 118 -22.68 13.40 7.24
N GLY A 119 -23.17 14.65 7.17
CA GLY A 119 -24.08 15.22 8.16
C GLY A 119 -23.41 16.05 9.27
N ASP A 120 -22.08 16.02 9.37
CA ASP A 120 -21.39 16.79 10.40
C ASP A 120 -21.20 18.26 10.06
N LYS A 121 -21.27 19.07 11.12
CA LYS A 121 -20.79 20.45 11.12
C LYS A 121 -19.39 20.50 11.71
N ILE A 122 -18.41 20.83 10.88
CA ILE A 122 -17.01 20.98 11.27
C ILE A 122 -16.65 22.46 11.35
N GLN A 123 -16.09 22.90 12.47
CA GLN A 123 -15.71 24.30 12.69
C GLN A 123 -14.35 24.38 13.37
N MET A 124 -13.57 25.40 12.98
CA MET A 124 -12.38 25.82 13.73
C MET A 124 -12.74 27.13 14.44
N ILE A 125 -12.65 27.15 15.77
CA ILE A 125 -12.94 28.32 16.61
C ILE A 125 -11.73 28.51 17.53
N ASP A 126 -11.08 29.67 17.48
CA ASP A 126 -9.88 30.00 18.26
C ASP A 126 -8.80 28.91 18.20
N GLY A 127 -8.61 28.34 17.00
CA GLY A 127 -7.65 27.27 16.75
C GLY A 127 -8.04 25.90 17.32
N ALA A 128 -9.21 25.73 17.92
CA ALA A 128 -9.77 24.46 18.38
C ALA A 128 -10.76 23.88 17.36
N LEU A 129 -10.74 22.55 17.21
CA LEU A 129 -11.64 21.81 16.31
C LEU A 129 -12.94 21.51 17.04
N TYR A 130 -14.06 21.84 16.41
CA TYR A 130 -15.41 21.55 16.88
C TYR A 130 -16.13 20.64 15.87
N ILE A 131 -16.79 19.61 16.39
CA ILE A 131 -17.63 18.69 15.63
C ILE A 131 -19.03 18.77 16.23
N ASN A 132 -20.02 19.18 15.43
CA ASN A 132 -21.41 19.34 15.86
C ASN A 132 -21.55 20.22 17.12
N GLY A 133 -20.78 21.31 17.17
CA GLY A 133 -20.75 22.25 18.29
C GLY A 133 -19.96 21.79 19.52
N GLN A 134 -19.46 20.55 19.53
CA GLN A 134 -18.68 20.01 20.65
C GLN A 134 -17.17 20.13 20.35
N PRO A 135 -16.36 20.70 21.27
CA PRO A 135 -14.92 20.78 21.08
C PRO A 135 -14.30 19.38 21.14
N VAL A 136 -13.41 19.07 20.20
CA VAL A 136 -12.64 17.83 20.20
C VAL A 136 -11.54 17.92 21.25
N LYS A 137 -11.55 16.99 22.20
CA LYS A 137 -10.52 16.88 23.25
C LYS A 137 -9.14 16.76 22.61
N ARG A 138 -8.20 17.57 23.10
CA ARG A 138 -6.78 17.48 22.73
C ARG A 138 -6.01 16.92 23.91
N GLU A 139 -5.14 15.97 23.63
CA GLU A 139 -4.19 15.45 24.61
C GLU A 139 -2.81 15.91 24.20
N LYS A 140 -2.07 16.50 25.16
CA LYS A 140 -0.69 16.87 24.91
C LYS A 140 0.12 15.59 24.75
N ILE A 141 0.74 15.43 23.60
CA ILE A 141 1.73 14.38 23.34
C ILE A 141 3.14 14.96 23.59
N ALA A 142 4.16 14.10 23.54
CA ALA A 142 5.55 14.52 23.70
C ALA A 142 5.90 15.65 22.73
N ASP A 143 6.73 16.59 23.20
CA ASP A 143 7.18 17.71 22.37
C ASP A 143 8.03 17.15 21.20
N TYR A 144 7.68 17.56 19.98
CA TYR A 144 8.40 17.14 18.78
C TYR A 144 9.58 18.08 18.55
N VAL A 145 10.81 17.56 18.71
CA VAL A 145 12.05 18.30 18.43
C VAL A 145 12.43 18.07 16.97
N THR A 146 12.40 19.13 16.16
CA THR A 146 12.95 19.11 14.80
C THR A 146 14.32 19.79 14.83
N THR A 147 15.30 19.20 14.16
CA THR A 147 16.55 19.90 13.85
C THR A 147 16.39 20.38 12.42
N ASP A 148 16.04 21.66 12.24
CA ASP A 148 15.98 22.22 10.89
C ASP A 148 17.42 22.36 10.38
N GLU A 149 17.77 21.56 9.37
CA GLU A 149 19.00 21.73 8.59
C GLU A 149 18.79 22.94 7.66
N PHE A 150 19.07 24.15 8.16
CA PHE A 150 19.25 25.33 7.33
C PHE A 150 20.66 25.37 6.74
#